data_AF-A0A1W1D443-F1
#
_entry.id   AF-A0A1W1D443-F1
#
_cell.length_a   1.000
_cell.length_b   1.000
_cell.length_c   1.000
_cell.angle_alpha   90.00
_cell.angle_beta   90.00
_cell.angle_gamma   90.00
#
_symmetry.space_group_name_H-M   'P 1'
#
loop_
_entity.id
_entity.type
_entity.pdbx_description
1 polymer ?
#
loop_
_entity_poly.entity_id
_entity_poly.type
_entity_poly.pdbx_seq_one_letter_code
_entity_poly.pdbx_strand_id
1 'polypeptide(L)'
;MVENIALILEVHQYMSIKKAQQIAQQYLDTIHLGHISFYRKVQCTPLEIFYVMFIRALVTNEPTIIIETPYVLLESLREIKTISLHLEKLNQSKKKIIILDTQNNMLHYKDCLCNMIKSK
;
A
#
# COMPACT_ATOMS: atom_id res chain seq x y z
N MET A 1 9.39 -11.04 -2.77
CA MET A 1 8.61 -9.80 -3.02
C MET A 1 9.32 -8.75 -3.88
N VAL A 2 10.65 -8.76 -4.03
CA VAL A 2 11.39 -7.80 -4.91
C VAL A 2 10.84 -7.80 -6.33
N GLU A 3 10.65 -8.98 -6.93
CA GLU A 3 10.10 -9.13 -8.28
C GLU A 3 8.71 -8.47 -8.43
N ASN A 4 7.88 -8.50 -7.39
CA ASN A 4 6.53 -7.93 -7.42
C ASN A 4 6.55 -6.40 -7.53
N ILE A 5 7.55 -5.76 -6.94
CA ILE A 5 7.78 -4.31 -7.03
C ILE A 5 8.51 -3.97 -8.32
N ALA A 6 9.56 -4.73 -8.66
CA ALA A 6 10.38 -4.54 -9.85
C ALA A 6 9.55 -4.53 -11.14
N LEU A 7 8.57 -5.43 -11.25
CA LEU A 7 7.65 -5.48 -12.40
C LEU A 7 6.95 -4.13 -12.65
N ILE A 8 6.54 -3.43 -11.57
CA ILE A 8 5.87 -2.12 -11.71
C ILE A 8 6.86 -1.06 -12.16
N LEU A 9 8.09 -1.08 -11.65
CA LEU A 9 9.16 -0.18 -12.06
C LEU A 9 9.54 -0.37 -13.53
N GLU A 10 9.63 -1.61 -14.01
CA GLU A 10 9.90 -1.91 -15.41
C GLU A 10 8.81 -1.34 -16.33
N VAL A 11 7.54 -1.57 -15.98
CA VAL A 11 6.40 -1.13 -16.79
C VAL A 11 6.21 0.38 -16.78
N HIS A 12 6.27 1.02 -15.60
CA HIS A 12 5.94 2.44 -15.49
C HIS A 12 7.13 3.38 -15.69
N GLN A 13 8.36 2.89 -15.50
CA GLN A 13 9.57 3.72 -15.56
C GLN A 13 10.58 3.25 -16.62
N TYR A 14 10.22 2.25 -17.44
CA TYR A 14 11.07 1.70 -18.51
C TYR A 14 12.48 1.31 -18.03
N MET A 15 12.57 0.86 -16.78
CA MET A 15 13.84 0.45 -16.18
C MET A 15 14.23 -0.96 -16.61
N SER A 16 15.53 -1.23 -16.68
CA SER A 16 16.00 -2.61 -16.82
C SER A 16 15.69 -3.41 -15.55
N ILE A 17 15.37 -4.69 -15.72
CA ILE A 17 15.08 -5.62 -14.63
C ILE A 17 16.07 -5.52 -13.48
N LYS A 18 17.38 -5.48 -13.76
CA LYS A 18 18.44 -5.42 -12.74
C LYS A 18 18.32 -4.13 -11.90
N LYS A 19 18.08 -2.99 -12.55
CA LYS A 19 17.92 -1.71 -11.85
C LYS A 19 16.61 -1.65 -11.08
N ALA A 20 15.53 -2.17 -11.65
CA ALA A 20 14.22 -2.25 -11.01
C ALA A 20 14.27 -3.12 -9.74
N GLN A 21 14.94 -4.27 -9.79
CA GLN A 21 15.15 -5.15 -8.62
C GLN A 21 16.00 -4.48 -7.54
N GLN A 22 17.05 -3.76 -7.91
CA GLN A 22 17.87 -3.00 -6.96
C GLN A 22 17.06 -1.92 -6.23
N ILE A 23 16.26 -1.14 -6.96
CA ILE A 23 15.40 -0.10 -6.36
C ILE A 23 14.31 -0.73 -5.49
N ALA A 24 13.68 -1.82 -5.94
CA ALA A 24 12.72 -2.57 -5.15
C ALA A 24 13.31 -3.07 -3.82
N GLN A 25 14.55 -3.58 -3.84
CA GLN A 25 15.27 -3.98 -2.63
C GLN A 25 15.50 -2.79 -1.70
N GLN A 26 15.94 -1.64 -2.23
CA GLN A 26 16.16 -0.43 -1.43
C GLN A 26 14.90 0.05 -0.70
N TYR A 27 13.73 -0.02 -1.36
CA TYR A 27 12.45 0.30 -0.70
C TYR A 27 12.15 -0.64 0.46
N LEU A 28 12.36 -1.95 0.29
CA LEU A 28 12.15 -2.92 1.37
C LEU A 28 13.12 -2.69 2.53
N ASP A 29 14.40 -2.45 2.24
CA ASP A 29 15.41 -2.20 3.25
C ASP A 29 15.15 -0.91 4.05
N THR A 30 14.62 0.14 3.39
CA THR A 30 14.27 1.43 4.03
C THR A 30 13.32 1.25 5.23
N ILE A 31 12.41 0.28 5.14
CA ILE A 31 11.45 -0.05 6.20
C ILE A 31 11.74 -1.39 6.89
N HIS A 32 12.99 -1.88 6.75
CA HIS A 32 13.49 -3.08 7.44
C HIS A 32 12.73 -4.36 7.06
N LEU A 33 12.24 -4.44 5.82
CA LEU A 33 11.59 -5.61 5.23
C LEU A 33 12.48 -6.32 4.20
N GLY A 34 13.80 -6.18 4.29
CA GLY A 34 14.74 -6.85 3.38
C GLY A 34 14.63 -8.39 3.42
N HIS A 35 14.15 -8.97 4.53
CA HIS A 35 14.00 -10.42 4.67
C HIS A 35 12.92 -11.03 3.76
N ILE A 36 11.91 -10.26 3.33
CA ILE A 36 10.84 -10.78 2.44
C ILE A 36 11.20 -10.71 0.95
N SER A 37 12.44 -10.35 0.61
CA SER A 37 12.84 -10.12 -0.79
C SER A 37 12.56 -11.29 -1.71
N PHE A 38 12.76 -12.52 -1.24
CA PHE A 38 12.52 -13.76 -1.98
C PHE A 38 11.20 -14.46 -1.62
N TYR A 39 10.41 -13.89 -0.70
CA TYR A 39 9.16 -14.51 -0.28
C TYR A 39 8.10 -14.42 -1.38
N ARG A 40 7.23 -15.44 -1.42
CA ARG A 40 5.95 -15.41 -2.12
C ARG A 40 4.89 -14.78 -1.22
N LYS A 41 3.79 -14.31 -1.84
CA LYS A 41 2.67 -13.66 -1.13
C LYS A 41 2.18 -14.49 0.08
N VAL A 42 2.07 -15.81 -0.05
CA VAL A 42 1.58 -16.71 1.00
C VAL A 42 2.49 -16.83 2.23
N GLN A 43 3.75 -16.38 2.11
CA GLN A 43 4.73 -16.40 3.19
C GLN A 43 4.82 -15.05 3.91
N CYS A 44 4.11 -14.03 3.42
CA CYS A 44 4.12 -12.69 3.98
C CYS A 44 2.94 -12.50 4.93
N THR A 45 3.17 -11.75 5.99
CA THR A 45 2.09 -11.24 6.85
C THR A 45 1.21 -10.25 6.07
N PRO A 46 -0.04 -10.04 6.49
CA PRO A 46 -0.91 -9.02 5.91
C PRO A 46 -0.27 -7.62 5.87
N LEU A 47 0.50 -7.26 6.91
CA LEU A 47 1.20 -5.97 6.99
C LEU A 47 2.35 -5.87 5.99
N GLU A 48 3.13 -6.93 5.81
CA GLU A 48 4.19 -6.99 4.78
C GLU A 48 3.59 -6.87 3.37
N ILE A 49 2.46 -7.54 3.12
CA ILE A 49 1.74 -7.43 1.84
C ILE A 49 1.27 -5.99 1.63
N PHE A 50 0.74 -5.34 2.66
CA PHE A 50 0.33 -3.93 2.60
C PHE A 50 1.50 -3.02 2.19
N TYR A 51 2.66 -3.16 2.82
CA TYR A 51 3.83 -2.35 2.46
C TYR A 51 4.29 -2.58 1.02
N VAL A 52 4.31 -3.83 0.56
CA VAL A 52 4.62 -4.13 -0.85
C VAL A 52 3.60 -3.46 -1.78
N MET A 53 2.31 -3.54 -1.49
CA MET A 53 1.27 -2.88 -2.28
C MET A 53 1.43 -1.36 -2.29
N PHE A 54 1.77 -0.77 -1.14
CA PHE A 54 2.04 0.65 -1.03
C PHE A 54 3.25 1.06 -1.86
N ILE A 55 4.37 0.32 -1.77
CA ILE A 55 5.57 0.58 -2.58
C ILE A 55 5.23 0.47 -4.08
N ARG A 56 4.45 -0.54 -4.47
CA ARG A 56 3.97 -0.67 -5.86
C ARG A 56 3.18 0.54 -6.33
N ALA A 57 2.26 1.05 -5.51
CA ALA A 57 1.53 2.27 -5.84
C ALA A 57 2.46 3.50 -5.92
N LEU A 58 3.43 3.58 -5.01
CA LEU A 58 4.41 4.67 -4.94
C LEU A 58 5.24 4.77 -6.22
N VAL A 59 5.69 3.64 -6.78
CA VAL A 59 6.55 3.61 -7.97
C VAL A 59 5.81 3.75 -9.30
N THR A 60 4.48 3.84 -9.30
CA THR A 60 3.70 4.21 -10.51
C THR A 60 3.93 5.67 -10.89
N ASN A 61 3.36 6.12 -12.01
CA ASN A 61 3.38 7.55 -12.39
C ASN A 61 2.22 8.35 -11.79
N GLU A 62 1.30 7.72 -11.05
CA GLU A 62 0.13 8.39 -10.50
C GLU A 62 0.51 9.36 -9.37
N PRO A 63 0.04 10.62 -9.39
CA PRO A 63 0.42 11.62 -8.38
C PRO A 63 -0.30 11.40 -7.03
N THR A 64 -1.38 10.62 -7.02
CA THR A 64 -2.19 10.35 -5.84
C THR A 64 -2.25 8.85 -5.56
N ILE A 65 -2.03 8.48 -4.30
CA ILE A 65 -2.21 7.12 -3.80
C ILE A 65 -3.43 7.13 -2.90
N ILE A 66 -4.41 6.30 -3.23
CA ILE A 66 -5.59 6.08 -2.40
C ILE A 66 -5.39 4.77 -1.65
N ILE A 67 -5.38 4.84 -0.32
CA ILE A 67 -5.34 3.69 0.56
C ILE A 67 -6.74 3.51 1.10
N GLU A 68 -7.43 2.47 0.63
CA GLU A 68 -8.66 2.03 1.29
C GLU A 68 -8.28 1.34 2.60
N THR A 69 -8.83 1.84 3.71
CA THR A 69 -8.33 1.55 5.06
C THR A 69 -8.46 0.06 5.37
N PRO A 70 -7.34 -0.62 5.68
CA PRO A 70 -7.38 -1.96 6.21
C PRO A 70 -7.47 -1.86 7.73
N TYR A 71 -8.66 -1.62 8.30
CA TYR A 71 -8.82 -1.54 9.77
C TYR A 71 -8.33 -2.82 10.48
N VAL A 72 -8.35 -3.95 9.77
CA VAL A 72 -7.78 -5.25 10.21
C VAL A 72 -6.25 -5.19 10.40
N LEU A 73 -5.54 -4.25 9.78
CA LEU A 73 -4.11 -4.00 9.99
C LEU A 73 -3.81 -2.93 11.04
N LEU A 74 -4.86 -2.28 11.57
CA LEU A 74 -4.77 -1.12 12.46
C LEU A 74 -5.44 -1.43 13.81
N GLU A 75 -5.37 -2.67 14.27
CA GLU A 75 -5.99 -3.11 15.53
C GLU A 75 -5.41 -2.36 16.75
N SER A 76 -4.22 -1.77 16.63
CA SER A 76 -3.64 -0.92 17.68
C SER A 76 -3.23 0.48 17.19
N LEU A 77 -3.48 1.50 18.04
CA LEU A 77 -3.00 2.88 17.83
C LEU A 77 -1.46 2.97 17.69
N ARG A 78 -0.73 1.97 18.22
CA ARG A 78 0.73 1.88 18.13
C ARG A 78 1.18 1.49 16.72
N GLU A 79 0.43 0.63 16.05
CA GLU A 79 0.69 0.24 14.67
C GLU A 79 0.43 1.39 13.69
N ILE A 80 -0.62 2.19 13.91
CA ILE A 80 -0.91 3.37 13.08
C ILE A 80 0.29 4.31 13.03
N LYS A 81 0.87 4.67 14.17
CA LYS A 81 2.04 5.58 14.21
C LYS A 81 3.24 5.01 13.46
N THR A 82 3.49 3.71 13.63
CA THR A 82 4.59 3.02 12.95
C THR A 82 4.36 2.99 11.44
N ILE A 83 3.14 2.66 11.00
CA ILE A 83 2.74 2.67 9.61
C ILE A 83 2.90 4.07 9.01
N SER A 84 2.35 5.10 9.65
CA SER A 84 2.50 6.49 9.18
C SER A 84 3.96 6.88 9.01
N LEU A 85 4.83 6.56 9.98
CA LEU A 85 6.27 6.82 9.88
C LEU A 85 6.91 6.08 8.70
N HIS A 86 6.53 4.83 8.46
CA HIS A 86 7.03 4.06 7.31
C HIS A 86 6.54 4.64 5.98
N LEU A 87 5.26 5.01 5.88
CA LEU A 87 4.71 5.64 4.67
C LEU A 87 5.42 6.97 4.37
N GLU A 88 5.70 7.79 5.39
CA GLU A 88 6.47 9.02 5.25
C GLU A 88 7.90 8.76 4.79
N LYS A 89 8.60 7.80 5.40
CA LYS A 89 9.96 7.41 5.00
C LYS A 89 10.04 6.94 3.54
N LEU A 90 9.03 6.19 3.09
CA LEU A 90 8.95 5.68 1.73
C LEU A 90 8.58 6.78 0.72
N ASN A 91 7.66 7.70 1.05
CA ASN A 91 7.10 8.68 0.13
C ASN A 91 8.03 9.87 -0.17
N GLN A 92 9.27 9.60 -0.59
CA GLN A 92 10.26 10.62 -0.97
C GLN A 92 9.80 11.47 -2.16
N SER A 93 8.98 10.91 -3.05
CA SER A 93 8.41 11.60 -4.22
C SER A 93 7.26 12.54 -3.88
N LYS A 94 6.88 12.65 -2.59
CA LYS A 94 5.84 13.55 -2.07
C LYS A 94 4.49 13.41 -2.79
N LYS A 95 4.13 12.19 -3.17
CA LYS A 95 2.80 11.91 -3.73
C LYS A 95 1.72 12.21 -2.69
N LYS A 96 0.55 12.64 -3.16
CA LYS A 96 -0.61 12.86 -2.30
C LYS A 96 -1.14 11.50 -1.83
N ILE A 97 -1.16 11.27 -0.52
CA ILE A 97 -1.71 10.04 0.06
C ILE A 97 -3.08 10.38 0.65
N ILE A 98 -4.11 9.66 0.24
CA ILE A 98 -5.48 9.77 0.76
C ILE A 98 -5.83 8.43 1.40
N ILE A 99 -6.18 8.44 2.68
CA ILE A 99 -6.64 7.25 3.38
C ILE A 99 -8.17 7.34 3.50
N LEU A 100 -8.89 6.36 2.94
CA LEU A 100 -10.34 6.30 2.96
C LEU A 100 -10.82 5.25 3.96
N ASP A 101 -11.45 5.67 5.04
CA ASP A 101 -12.09 4.76 6.00
C ASP A 101 -13.48 4.37 5.49
N THR A 102 -13.57 3.19 4.87
CA THR A 102 -14.83 2.66 4.34
C THR A 102 -15.61 1.85 5.37
N GLN A 103 -15.00 1.46 6.50
CA GLN A 103 -15.68 0.66 7.54
C GLN A 103 -16.64 1.50 8.38
N ASN A 104 -16.25 2.71 8.77
CA ASN A 104 -17.17 3.63 9.46
C ASN A 104 -18.40 3.93 8.59
N ASN A 105 -18.20 4.11 7.28
CA ASN A 105 -19.31 4.27 6.34
C ASN A 105 -20.14 2.99 6.26
N MET A 106 -19.53 1.82 6.09
CA MET A 106 -20.28 0.56 6.03
C MET A 106 -21.08 0.28 7.32
N LEU A 107 -20.52 0.53 8.50
CA LEU A 107 -21.23 0.41 9.78
C LEU A 107 -22.39 1.40 9.86
N HIS A 108 -22.15 2.66 9.49
CA HIS A 108 -23.20 3.69 9.46
C HIS A 108 -24.36 3.32 8.52
N TYR A 109 -24.06 2.73 7.35
CA TYR A 109 -25.08 2.35 6.36
C TYR A 109 -25.67 0.95 6.56
N LYS A 110 -25.11 0.11 7.44
CA LYS A 110 -25.63 -1.24 7.71
C LYS A 110 -26.98 -1.21 8.43
N ASP A 111 -27.18 -0.19 9.28
CA ASP A 111 -28.41 0.01 10.06
C ASP A 111 -29.33 1.10 9.48
N CYS A 112 -28.90 1.78 8.41
CA CYS A 112 -29.76 2.71 7.69
C CYS A 112 -30.59 1.97 6.64
N LEU A 113 -31.92 2.02 6.76
CA LEU A 113 -32.83 1.66 5.67
C LEU A 113 -32.55 2.59 4.48
N CYS A 114 -31.78 2.10 3.51
CA CYS A 114 -31.41 2.87 2.34
C CYS A 114 -32.65 3.10 1.46
N ASN A 115 -33.29 4.25 1.63
CA ASN A 115 -34.40 4.73 0.80
C ASN A 115 -33.88 5.24 -0.56
N MET A 116 -33.14 4.41 -1.31
CA MET A 116 -32.87 4.72 -2.71
C MET A 116 -34.18 4.58 -3.50
N ILE A 117 -34.92 5.69 -3.58
CA ILE A 117 -36.01 5.86 -4.53
C ILE A 117 -35.37 5.80 -5.91
N LYS A 118 -35.58 4.70 -6.64
CA LYS A 118 -35.32 4.68 -8.09
C LYS A 118 -36.19 5.77 -8.71
N SER A 119 -35.58 6.86 -9.16
CA SER A 119 -36.25 7.75 -10.09
C SER A 119 -36.53 6.94 -11.35
N LYS A 120 -37.81 6.85 -11.72
CA LYS A 120 -38.24 6.36 -13.03
C LYS A 120 -37.78 7.31 -14.13
#